data_AF-A0A1T5FWT0-F1
#
_entry.id   AF-A0A1T5FWT0-F1
#
_cell.length_a   1.000
_cell.length_b   1.000
_cell.length_c   1.000
_cell.angle_alpha   90.00
_cell.angle_beta   90.00
_cell.angle_gamma   90.00
#
_symmetry.space_group_name_H-M   'P 1'
#
loop_
_entity.id
_entity.type
_entity.pdbx_description
1 polymer ?
#
loop_
_entity_poly.entity_id
_entity_poly.type
_entity_poly.pdbx_seq_one_letter_code
_entity_poly.pdbx_strand_id
1 'polypeptide(L)'
;MMKTFVKVILVFIISLFFYSCEKKKGFPSIIEEQTFDKKNYYEYEFPYYLRDNQLAKQDSFRPIIYTNVPPMKREDSLVAPIPIFGFRFRHSESREDFYKKLNQKSIVYFEKNKEIIYRNYFQSFYGPNYSKKDLNKPRNLQDLETYFKSKNIIYKYLGSFSYLKSKLLTQDEKELDKLSPRTSKTYHFLINKNFYRITVDSAFVESQLFYHQKDTLSDFRTSSTMLFK
;
A
#
# COMPACT_ATOMS: atom_id res chain seq x y z
N MET A 1 -44.36 0.73 -38.77
CA MET A 1 -43.03 1.39 -38.87
C MET A 1 -42.61 2.07 -37.56
N MET A 2 -43.46 2.93 -36.97
CA MET A 2 -43.13 3.68 -35.73
C MET A 2 -42.79 2.80 -34.51
N LYS A 3 -43.48 1.67 -34.31
CA LYS A 3 -43.22 0.73 -33.21
C LYS A 3 -41.85 0.03 -33.28
N THR A 4 -41.33 -0.20 -34.49
CA THR A 4 -40.04 -0.83 -34.71
C THR A 4 -38.91 0.17 -34.44
N PHE A 5 -39.11 1.43 -34.83
CA PHE A 5 -38.17 2.52 -34.60
C PHE A 5 -37.95 2.80 -33.10
N VAL A 6 -39.04 2.80 -32.31
CA VAL A 6 -38.96 2.96 -30.85
C VAL A 6 -38.21 1.80 -30.19
N LYS A 7 -38.41 0.56 -30.65
CA LYS A 7 -37.67 -0.60 -30.13
C LYS A 7 -36.17 -0.52 -30.40
N VAL A 8 -35.76 -0.05 -31.58
CA VAL A 8 -34.35 0.11 -31.95
C VAL A 8 -33.67 1.18 -31.09
N ILE A 9 -34.34 2.33 -30.86
CA ILE A 9 -33.82 3.39 -29.99
C ILE A 9 -33.65 2.88 -28.56
N LEU A 10 -34.61 2.12 -28.04
CA LEU A 10 -34.54 1.58 -26.67
C LEU A 10 -33.36 0.62 -26.48
N VAL A 11 -33.13 -0.27 -27.45
CA VAL A 11 -31.97 -1.18 -27.43
C VAL A 11 -30.66 -0.40 -27.51
N PHE A 12 -30.60 0.65 -28.34
CA PHE A 12 -29.39 1.48 -28.51
C PHE A 12 -29.04 2.24 -27.21
N ILE A 13 -30.03 2.80 -26.53
CA ILE A 13 -29.86 3.49 -25.23
C ILE A 13 -29.40 2.49 -24.15
N ILE A 14 -30.01 1.31 -24.09
CA ILE A 14 -29.61 0.26 -23.14
C ILE A 14 -28.16 -0.19 -23.41
N SER A 15 -27.77 -0.41 -24.68
CA SER A 15 -26.39 -0.73 -25.02
C SER A 15 -25.40 0.40 -24.68
N LEU A 16 -25.77 1.67 -24.87
CA LEU A 16 -24.94 2.82 -24.46
C LEU A 16 -24.74 2.88 -22.95
N PHE A 17 -25.76 2.51 -22.16
CA PHE A 17 -25.63 2.39 -20.70
C PHE A 17 -24.66 1.27 -20.28
N PHE A 18 -24.60 0.17 -21.03
CA PHE A 18 -23.63 -0.91 -20.77
C PHE A 18 -22.21 -0.57 -21.24
N TYR A 19 -22.04 0.20 -22.33
CA TYR A 19 -20.72 0.61 -22.83
C TYR A 19 -20.09 1.78 -22.05
N SER A 20 -20.89 2.60 -21.35
CA SER A 20 -20.39 3.73 -20.56
C SER A 20 -19.76 3.33 -19.21
N CYS A 21 -19.74 2.02 -18.88
CA CYS A 21 -19.17 1.53 -17.63
C CYS A 21 -17.73 1.00 -17.77
N GLU A 22 -16.89 1.66 -18.58
CA GLU A 22 -15.45 1.55 -18.37
C GLU A 22 -15.09 2.27 -17.07
N LYS A 23 -15.12 1.53 -15.95
CA LYS A 23 -14.55 2.01 -14.69
C LYS A 23 -13.10 2.39 -14.99
N LYS A 24 -12.77 3.68 -14.96
CA LYS A 24 -11.39 4.16 -14.91
C LYS A 24 -10.65 3.26 -13.93
N LYS A 25 -9.58 2.58 -14.40
CA LYS A 25 -8.69 1.79 -13.53
C LYS A 25 -8.34 2.67 -12.34
N GLY A 26 -8.83 2.27 -11.17
CA GLY A 26 -8.71 3.06 -9.96
C GLY A 26 -7.25 3.08 -9.59
N PHE A 27 -6.73 4.25 -9.23
CA PHE A 27 -5.43 4.29 -8.57
C PHE A 27 -5.49 3.43 -7.29
N PRO A 28 -4.40 2.77 -6.91
CA PRO A 28 -4.34 2.04 -5.65
C PRO A 28 -4.83 2.91 -4.49
N SER A 29 -5.61 2.30 -3.59
CA SER A 29 -6.15 2.95 -2.40
C SER A 29 -5.74 2.21 -1.12
N ILE A 30 -6.19 2.70 0.03
CA ILE A 30 -5.85 2.14 1.34
C ILE A 30 -6.25 0.66 1.40
N ILE A 31 -7.45 0.33 0.92
CA ILE A 31 -7.92 -1.06 0.80
C ILE A 31 -7.79 -1.50 -0.66
N GLU A 32 -7.65 -2.80 -0.89
CA GLU A 32 -7.64 -3.31 -2.25
C GLU A 32 -9.06 -3.26 -2.83
N GLU A 33 -9.28 -2.40 -3.84
CA GLU A 33 -10.56 -2.27 -4.54
C GLU A 33 -10.59 -3.03 -5.88
N GLN A 34 -9.43 -3.45 -6.39
CA GLN A 34 -9.27 -4.08 -7.71
C GLN A 34 -8.32 -5.27 -7.62
N THR A 35 -8.59 -6.31 -8.41
CA THR A 35 -7.70 -7.46 -8.52
C THR A 35 -6.35 -7.03 -9.09
N PHE A 36 -5.27 -7.58 -8.52
CA PHE A 36 -3.92 -7.39 -9.02
C PHE A 36 -3.78 -7.86 -10.47
N ASP A 37 -3.17 -7.03 -11.31
CA ASP A 37 -2.77 -7.37 -12.68
C ASP A 37 -1.35 -6.84 -12.92
N LYS A 38 -0.43 -7.79 -13.10
CA LYS A 38 1.01 -7.56 -13.27
C LYS A 38 1.36 -6.57 -14.37
N LYS A 39 0.51 -6.44 -15.41
CA LYS A 39 0.77 -5.52 -16.53
C LYS A 39 0.78 -4.05 -16.11
N ASN A 40 0.23 -3.72 -14.95
CA ASN A 40 0.17 -2.34 -14.45
C ASN A 40 1.35 -1.97 -13.55
N TYR A 41 2.34 -2.86 -13.38
CA TYR A 41 3.42 -2.70 -12.42
C TYR A 41 4.79 -3.07 -13.02
N TYR A 42 5.84 -2.45 -12.52
CA TYR A 42 7.22 -2.86 -12.77
C TYR A 42 7.54 -4.09 -11.95
N GLU A 43 8.17 -5.07 -12.59
CA GLU A 43 8.60 -6.33 -12.00
C GLU A 43 10.08 -6.26 -11.59
N TYR A 44 10.39 -6.73 -10.39
CA TYR A 44 11.74 -6.83 -9.88
C TYR A 44 11.95 -8.18 -9.20
N GLU A 45 13.10 -8.79 -9.44
CA GLU A 45 13.54 -9.87 -8.58
C GLU A 45 13.91 -9.33 -7.19
N PHE A 46 13.76 -10.17 -6.16
CA PHE A 46 14.12 -9.77 -4.80
C PHE A 46 15.61 -9.36 -4.73
N PRO A 47 15.93 -8.10 -4.37
CA PRO A 47 17.25 -7.55 -4.62
C PRO A 47 18.35 -8.25 -3.81
N TYR A 48 19.51 -8.39 -4.46
CA TYR A 48 20.68 -9.08 -3.95
C TYR A 48 21.23 -8.46 -2.64
N TYR A 49 21.15 -7.15 -2.43
CA TYR A 49 21.70 -6.50 -1.24
C TYR A 49 20.89 -6.76 0.06
N LEU A 50 19.69 -7.36 -0.05
CA LEU A 50 18.98 -7.90 1.12
C LEU A 50 19.49 -9.31 1.50
N ARG A 51 20.31 -9.97 0.68
CA ARG A 51 20.85 -11.33 0.90
C ARG A 51 21.78 -11.45 2.11
N ASP A 52 22.38 -10.36 2.57
CA ASP A 52 23.21 -10.37 3.79
C ASP A 52 22.42 -10.27 5.08
N ASN A 53 21.11 -10.03 5.00
CA ASN A 53 20.23 -10.29 6.13
C ASN A 53 20.15 -11.81 6.33
N GLN A 54 20.45 -12.33 7.53
CA GLN A 54 20.43 -13.77 7.81
C GLN A 54 19.10 -14.45 7.41
N LEU A 55 18.03 -13.66 7.33
CA LEU A 55 16.68 -14.06 6.92
C LEU A 55 16.51 -14.27 5.41
N ALA A 56 17.24 -13.53 4.56
CA ALA A 56 17.21 -13.71 3.10
C ALA A 56 18.14 -14.85 2.61
N LYS A 57 18.95 -15.42 3.53
CA LYS A 57 19.76 -16.61 3.28
C LYS A 57 18.96 -17.91 3.30
N GLN A 58 17.72 -17.88 3.79
CA GLN A 58 16.79 -19.00 3.58
C GLN A 58 16.23 -18.91 2.16
N ASP A 59 16.62 -19.86 1.28
CA ASP A 59 16.07 -20.01 -0.08
C ASP A 59 14.53 -20.05 -0.13
N SER A 60 13.89 -20.31 1.01
CA SER A 60 12.44 -20.40 1.17
C SER A 60 11.70 -19.08 0.99
N PHE A 61 12.32 -17.90 0.95
CA PHE A 61 11.61 -16.63 0.79
C PHE A 61 12.25 -15.70 -0.26
N ARG A 62 12.00 -16.00 -1.53
CA ARG A 62 12.38 -15.18 -2.70
C ARG A 62 11.15 -14.79 -3.52
N PRO A 63 10.38 -13.77 -3.10
CA PRO A 63 9.24 -13.33 -3.88
C PRO A 63 9.67 -12.51 -5.11
N ILE A 64 8.85 -12.51 -6.14
CA ILE A 64 8.89 -11.51 -7.20
C ILE A 64 8.18 -10.26 -6.67
N ILE A 65 8.74 -9.08 -6.94
CA ILE A 65 8.21 -7.81 -6.46
C ILE A 65 7.55 -7.08 -7.63
N TYR A 66 6.33 -6.62 -7.41
CA TYR A 66 5.63 -5.74 -8.35
C TYR A 66 5.36 -4.39 -7.71
N THR A 67 5.74 -3.29 -8.35
CA THR A 67 5.50 -1.94 -7.82
C THR A 67 5.21 -0.90 -8.89
N ASN A 68 4.54 0.20 -8.52
CA ASN A 68 4.37 1.36 -9.39
C ASN A 68 5.62 2.26 -9.45
N VAL A 69 6.67 1.93 -8.68
CA VAL A 69 7.93 2.68 -8.65
C VAL A 69 8.80 2.24 -9.84
N PRO A 70 9.23 3.18 -10.71
CA PRO A 70 10.05 2.86 -11.86
C PRO A 70 11.48 2.48 -11.46
N PRO A 71 12.24 1.84 -12.38
CA PRO A 71 13.61 1.43 -12.11
C PRO A 71 14.54 2.66 -12.03
N MET A 72 15.63 2.51 -11.29
CA MET A 72 16.71 3.51 -11.26
C MET A 72 17.31 3.68 -12.66
N LYS A 73 17.53 4.94 -13.05
CA LYS A 73 18.30 5.28 -14.26
C LYS A 73 19.79 5.19 -13.93
N ARG A 74 20.36 3.99 -13.86
CA ARG A 74 21.83 3.80 -13.83
C ARG A 74 22.21 2.72 -14.84
N GLU A 75 23.38 2.89 -15.45
CA GLU A 75 23.93 1.98 -16.48
C GLU A 75 24.37 0.63 -15.90
N ASP A 76 24.48 0.50 -14.58
CA ASP A 76 24.94 -0.72 -13.92
C ASP A 76 23.78 -1.70 -13.69
N SER A 77 23.89 -2.86 -14.34
CA SER A 77 23.07 -4.10 -14.42
C SER A 77 22.08 -4.51 -13.31
N LEU A 78 21.97 -3.85 -12.17
CA LEU A 78 20.98 -4.16 -11.13
C LEU A 78 19.76 -3.26 -11.27
N VAL A 79 18.73 -3.78 -11.94
CA VAL A 79 17.41 -3.15 -12.04
C VAL A 79 16.77 -3.17 -10.64
N ALA A 80 16.91 -2.06 -9.92
CA ALA A 80 16.26 -1.82 -8.62
C ALA A 80 15.27 -0.66 -8.74
N PRO A 81 14.18 -0.64 -7.96
CA PRO A 81 13.27 0.50 -7.95
C PRO A 81 13.99 1.75 -7.42
N ILE A 82 13.58 2.93 -7.89
CA ILE A 82 14.07 4.19 -7.31
C ILE A 82 13.75 4.20 -5.81
N PRO A 83 14.72 4.48 -4.93
CA PRO A 83 14.45 4.57 -3.50
C PRO A 83 13.50 5.74 -3.26
N ILE A 84 12.31 5.53 -2.71
CA ILE A 84 11.32 6.61 -2.49
C ILE A 84 11.32 7.13 -1.04
N PHE A 85 11.91 6.40 -0.08
CA PHE A 85 12.03 6.79 1.33
C PHE A 85 13.28 6.24 2.04
N GLY A 86 14.43 6.85 1.76
CA GLY A 86 15.63 6.70 2.59
C GLY A 86 15.64 7.70 3.74
N PHE A 87 15.60 7.24 5.00
CA PHE A 87 15.86 8.11 6.17
C PHE A 87 17.28 8.68 6.15
N ARG A 88 18.22 8.02 5.45
CA ARG A 88 19.64 8.40 5.36
C ARG A 88 20.10 8.85 3.97
N PHE A 89 19.36 8.51 2.90
CA PHE A 89 19.76 8.84 1.53
C PHE A 89 18.73 9.77 0.90
N ARG A 90 18.98 11.07 1.02
CA ARG A 90 18.19 12.12 0.37
C ARG A 90 18.64 12.26 -1.09
N HIS A 91 18.26 11.32 -1.95
CA HIS A 91 18.34 11.59 -3.38
C HIS A 91 17.22 12.58 -3.74
N SER A 92 17.58 13.76 -4.26
CA SER A 92 16.62 14.81 -4.64
C SER A 92 15.60 14.30 -5.67
N GLU A 93 16.06 13.49 -6.61
CA GLU A 93 15.26 12.85 -7.66
C GLU A 93 14.20 11.89 -7.10
N SER A 94 14.53 11.15 -6.04
CA SER A 94 13.59 10.25 -5.35
C SER A 94 12.36 10.96 -4.79
N ARG A 95 12.57 12.17 -4.26
CA ARG A 95 11.45 13.01 -3.78
C ARG A 95 10.64 13.52 -4.96
N GLU A 96 11.28 13.99 -6.02
CA GLU A 96 10.56 14.46 -7.19
C GLU A 96 9.70 13.35 -7.80
N ASP A 97 10.25 12.15 -7.95
CA ASP A 97 9.54 11.02 -8.52
C ASP A 97 8.38 10.58 -7.62
N PHE A 98 8.59 10.52 -6.30
CA PHE A 98 7.50 10.18 -5.39
C PHE A 98 6.40 11.26 -5.32
N TYR A 99 6.77 12.53 -5.14
CA TYR A 99 5.79 13.61 -4.95
C TYR A 99 5.11 14.04 -6.24
N LYS A 100 5.82 14.08 -7.37
CA LYS A 100 5.29 14.52 -8.67
C LYS A 100 4.78 13.37 -9.53
N LYS A 101 5.61 12.35 -9.79
CA LYS A 101 5.27 11.27 -10.74
C LYS A 101 4.33 10.23 -10.14
N LEU A 102 4.57 9.85 -8.89
CA LEU A 102 3.75 8.86 -8.18
C LEU A 102 2.60 9.48 -7.38
N ASN A 103 2.46 10.81 -7.44
CA ASN A 103 1.44 11.57 -6.72
C ASN A 103 1.34 11.15 -5.23
N GLN A 104 2.49 11.03 -4.58
CA GLN A 104 2.63 10.70 -3.17
C GLN A 104 2.11 9.30 -2.79
N LYS A 105 1.98 8.39 -3.75
CA LYS A 105 1.48 7.03 -3.53
C LYS A 105 2.47 5.99 -4.03
N SER A 106 2.79 5.02 -3.20
CA SER A 106 3.50 3.83 -3.63
C SER A 106 2.73 2.58 -3.28
N ILE A 107 2.90 1.56 -4.12
CA ILE A 107 2.35 0.25 -3.88
C ILE A 107 3.36 -0.82 -4.22
N VAL A 108 3.41 -1.86 -3.41
CA VAL A 108 4.22 -3.05 -3.61
C VAL A 108 3.34 -4.27 -3.47
N TYR A 109 3.54 -5.25 -4.33
CA TYR A 109 3.04 -6.60 -4.16
C TYR A 109 4.21 -7.57 -4.13
N PHE A 110 4.08 -8.62 -3.34
CA PHE A 110 4.97 -9.77 -3.41
C PHE A 110 4.21 -10.96 -3.99
N GLU A 111 4.77 -11.54 -5.03
CA GLU A 111 4.34 -12.79 -5.63
C GLU A 111 5.28 -13.91 -5.20
N LYS A 112 4.72 -15.06 -4.80
CA LYS A 112 5.48 -16.28 -4.53
C LYS A 112 4.69 -17.45 -5.05
N ASN A 113 5.35 -18.39 -5.73
CA ASN A 113 4.69 -19.56 -6.32
C ASN A 113 3.50 -19.19 -7.22
N LYS A 114 3.60 -18.08 -7.98
CA LYS A 114 2.54 -17.54 -8.85
C LYS A 114 1.30 -17.00 -8.13
N GLU A 115 1.38 -16.78 -6.82
CA GLU A 115 0.31 -16.22 -6.00
C GLU A 115 0.76 -14.91 -5.34
N ILE A 116 -0.11 -13.91 -5.33
CA ILE A 116 0.13 -12.68 -4.57
C ILE A 116 -0.14 -12.96 -3.10
N ILE A 117 0.90 -12.84 -2.29
CA ILE A 117 0.87 -13.17 -0.86
C ILE A 117 0.82 -11.92 0.02
N TYR A 118 1.21 -10.77 -0.53
CA TYR A 118 1.31 -9.53 0.23
C TYR A 118 1.14 -8.30 -0.66
N ARG A 119 0.56 -7.24 -0.09
CA ARG A 119 0.47 -5.91 -0.69
C ARG A 119 0.79 -4.85 0.36
N ASN A 120 1.69 -3.92 0.05
CA ASN A 120 1.92 -2.71 0.83
C ASN A 120 1.50 -1.48 0.04
N TYR A 121 0.53 -0.71 0.54
CA TYR A 121 0.18 0.59 0.02
C TYR A 121 0.67 1.68 0.97
N PHE A 122 1.33 2.70 0.44
CA PHE A 122 1.74 3.87 1.20
C PHE A 122 1.26 5.14 0.50
N GLN A 123 0.78 6.09 1.29
CA GLN A 123 0.44 7.42 0.82
C GLN A 123 0.93 8.48 1.80
N SER A 124 1.71 9.44 1.28
CA SER A 124 2.07 10.65 2.03
C SER A 124 0.96 11.70 1.89
N PHE A 125 0.81 12.52 2.93
CA PHE A 125 -0.07 13.68 2.94
C PHE A 125 0.71 15.00 2.92
N TYR A 126 2.04 14.95 2.91
CA TYR A 126 2.90 16.12 2.87
C TYR A 126 2.65 16.96 1.61
N GLY A 127 2.39 18.25 1.81
CA GLY A 127 2.13 19.21 0.73
C GLY A 127 1.21 20.36 1.17
N PRO A 128 0.80 21.24 0.24
CA PRO A 128 0.00 22.43 0.56
C PRO A 128 -1.33 22.14 1.28
N ASN A 129 -1.87 20.94 1.08
CA ASN A 129 -3.13 20.48 1.67
C ASN A 129 -2.92 19.49 2.84
N TYR A 130 -1.74 19.51 3.46
CA TYR A 130 -1.39 18.65 4.59
C TYR A 130 -2.37 18.81 5.76
N SER A 131 -2.80 20.02 6.10
CA SER A 131 -3.67 20.26 7.27
C SER A 131 -5.16 20.07 6.97
N LYS A 132 -5.56 19.90 5.71
CA LYS A 132 -6.98 19.77 5.33
C LYS A 132 -7.48 18.36 5.67
N LYS A 133 -8.64 18.30 6.34
CA LYS A 133 -9.39 17.05 6.53
C LYS A 133 -9.87 16.55 5.16
N ASP A 134 -9.65 15.27 4.89
CA ASP A 134 -9.98 14.59 3.65
C ASP A 134 -10.25 13.12 3.98
N LEU A 135 -11.34 12.59 3.44
CA LEU A 135 -11.76 11.20 3.61
C LEU A 135 -10.67 10.20 3.19
N ASN A 136 -9.84 10.57 2.21
CA ASN A 136 -8.72 9.75 1.72
C ASN A 136 -7.42 9.99 2.50
N LYS A 137 -7.47 10.77 3.59
CA LYS A 137 -6.31 11.07 4.46
C LYS A 137 -6.61 10.75 5.93
N PRO A 138 -6.91 9.48 6.26
CA PRO A 138 -7.22 9.12 7.63
C PRO A 138 -5.98 9.26 8.52
N ARG A 139 -6.14 9.89 9.69
CA ARG A 139 -5.04 10.17 10.64
C ARG A 139 -5.20 9.43 11.96
N ASN A 140 -6.34 8.81 12.16
CA ASN A 140 -6.71 8.09 13.37
C ASN A 140 -7.76 7.00 13.04
N LEU A 141 -8.18 6.24 14.05
CA LEU A 141 -9.17 5.17 13.89
C LEU A 141 -10.52 5.69 13.37
N GLN A 142 -11.00 6.80 13.93
CA GLN A 142 -12.30 7.38 13.56
C GLN A 142 -12.34 7.77 12.07
N ASP A 143 -11.25 8.36 11.57
CA ASP A 143 -11.14 8.70 10.15
C ASP A 143 -11.12 7.44 9.28
N LEU A 144 -10.43 6.37 9.70
CA LEU A 144 -10.43 5.08 8.99
C LEU A 144 -11.82 4.45 8.93
N GLU A 145 -12.54 4.42 10.05
CA GLU A 145 -13.90 3.89 10.09
C GLU A 145 -14.85 4.71 9.21
N THR A 146 -14.66 6.03 9.16
CA THR A 146 -15.40 6.93 8.27
C THR A 146 -15.09 6.63 6.80
N TYR A 147 -13.81 6.41 6.46
CA TYR A 147 -13.39 5.97 5.14
C TYR A 147 -14.03 4.61 4.78
N PHE A 148 -13.99 3.61 5.64
CA PHE A 148 -14.63 2.31 5.38
C PHE A 148 -16.14 2.41 5.17
N LYS A 149 -16.84 3.18 6.02
CA LYS A 149 -18.28 3.42 5.88
C LYS A 149 -18.60 4.11 4.54
N SER A 150 -17.86 5.14 4.17
CA SER A 150 -18.06 5.87 2.91
C SER A 150 -17.87 4.99 1.65
N LYS A 151 -17.09 3.92 1.79
CA LYS A 151 -16.78 2.96 0.74
C LYS A 151 -17.61 1.68 0.80
N ASN A 152 -18.57 1.58 1.75
CA ASN A 152 -19.35 0.38 2.02
C ASN A 152 -18.48 -0.87 2.25
N ILE A 153 -17.36 -0.71 2.93
CA ILE A 153 -16.43 -1.80 3.22
C ILE A 153 -16.90 -2.55 4.45
N ILE A 154 -17.04 -3.88 4.33
CA ILE A 154 -17.35 -4.76 5.46
C ILE A 154 -16.03 -5.08 6.19
N TYR A 155 -15.93 -4.67 7.45
CA TYR A 155 -14.73 -4.87 8.26
C TYR A 155 -15.05 -5.34 9.68
N LYS A 156 -14.06 -6.03 10.29
CA LYS A 156 -14.00 -6.32 11.71
C LYS A 156 -12.72 -5.74 12.28
N TYR A 157 -12.84 -4.81 13.22
CA TYR A 157 -11.69 -4.31 13.97
C TYR A 157 -11.18 -5.38 14.95
N LEU A 158 -9.88 -5.65 14.91
CA LEU A 158 -9.23 -6.66 15.75
C LEU A 158 -8.43 -6.06 16.91
N GLY A 159 -8.15 -4.76 16.87
CA GLY A 159 -7.38 -4.06 17.88
C GLY A 159 -6.28 -3.17 17.30
N SER A 160 -5.57 -2.49 18.18
CA SER A 160 -4.41 -1.67 17.83
C SER A 160 -3.13 -2.31 18.33
N PHE A 161 -2.08 -2.21 17.52
CA PHE A 161 -0.74 -2.61 17.93
C PHE A 161 0.05 -1.36 18.28
N SER A 162 0.42 -1.24 19.56
CA SER A 162 1.58 -0.42 19.93
C SER A 162 2.77 -1.36 19.96
N TYR A 163 3.87 -1.00 19.27
CA TYR A 163 5.13 -1.75 19.23
C TYR A 163 5.63 -2.18 20.62
N LEU A 164 5.16 -1.49 21.66
CA LEU A 164 5.62 -1.58 23.02
C LEU A 164 4.72 -2.42 23.95
N LYS A 165 3.60 -2.96 23.47
CA LYS A 165 2.76 -3.86 24.29
C LYS A 165 3.28 -5.31 24.36
N SER A 166 4.30 -5.68 23.59
CA SER A 166 4.80 -7.07 23.49
C SER A 166 6.17 -7.31 24.11
N LYS A 167 6.82 -6.29 24.69
CA LYS A 167 8.03 -6.44 25.49
C LYS A 167 7.86 -5.67 26.80
N LEU A 168 8.29 -6.27 27.91
CA LEU A 168 8.61 -5.54 29.13
C LEU A 168 9.70 -4.53 28.75
N LEU A 169 9.29 -3.31 28.43
CA LEU A 169 10.23 -2.23 28.16
C LEU A 169 11.02 -1.93 29.42
N THR A 170 12.31 -1.70 29.24
CA THR A 170 13.11 -1.07 30.28
C THR A 170 12.57 0.35 30.54
N GLN A 171 12.87 0.91 31.71
CA GLN A 171 12.42 2.27 32.04
C GLN A 171 12.93 3.30 31.02
N ASP A 172 14.15 3.12 30.51
CA ASP A 172 14.76 3.99 29.49
C ASP A 172 14.05 3.89 28.13
N GLU A 173 13.61 2.69 27.73
CA GLU A 173 12.82 2.50 26.51
C GLU A 173 11.42 3.14 26.63
N LYS A 174 10.84 3.16 27.83
CA LYS A 174 9.58 3.89 28.10
C LYS A 174 9.78 5.40 28.03
N GLU A 175 10.89 5.93 28.55
CA GLU A 175 11.20 7.36 28.47
C GLU A 175 11.53 7.78 27.02
N LEU A 176 12.25 6.95 26.25
CA LEU A 176 12.49 7.17 24.82
C LEU A 176 11.20 7.17 23.99
N ASP A 177 10.21 6.35 24.34
CA ASP A 177 8.88 6.38 23.69
C ASP A 177 8.07 7.63 24.06
N LYS A 178 8.16 8.10 25.31
CA LYS A 178 7.57 9.41 25.70
C LYS A 178 8.20 10.57 24.93
N LEU A 179 9.50 10.47 24.63
CA LEU A 179 10.28 11.48 23.90
C LEU A 179 10.17 11.37 22.38
N SER A 180 9.78 10.22 21.86
CA SER A 180 9.51 10.03 20.43
C SER A 180 8.01 10.18 20.23
N PRO A 181 7.50 11.33 19.76
CA PRO A 181 6.12 11.46 19.38
C PRO A 181 5.89 10.62 18.12
N ARG A 182 5.84 9.30 18.26
CA ARG A 182 5.30 8.40 17.26
C ARG A 182 3.80 8.66 17.25
N THR A 183 3.44 9.73 16.55
CA THR A 183 2.06 10.10 16.22
C THR A 183 1.37 9.02 15.40
N SER A 184 2.15 8.09 14.83
CA SER A 184 1.66 6.98 14.05
C SER A 184 1.04 5.89 14.94
N LYS A 185 -0.19 5.49 14.64
CA LYS A 185 -0.87 4.36 15.28
C LYS A 185 -1.18 3.27 14.25
N THR A 186 -0.96 2.02 14.63
CA THR A 186 -1.27 0.85 13.79
C THR A 186 -2.53 0.14 14.30
N TYR A 187 -3.42 -0.17 13.38
CA TYR A 187 -4.69 -0.87 13.61
C TYR A 187 -4.74 -2.14 12.77
N HIS A 188 -5.35 -3.19 13.33
CA HIS A 188 -5.55 -4.47 12.66
C HIS A 188 -7.03 -4.66 12.33
N PHE A 189 -7.31 -5.08 11.11
CA PHE A 189 -8.66 -5.32 10.62
C PHE A 189 -8.73 -6.63 9.85
N LEU A 190 -9.89 -7.30 9.90
CA LEU A 190 -10.29 -8.24 8.85
C LEU A 190 -11.23 -7.50 7.90
N ILE A 191 -10.85 -7.41 6.64
CA ILE A 191 -11.64 -6.76 5.59
C ILE A 191 -11.80 -7.78 4.48
N ASN A 192 -13.04 -8.12 4.12
CA ASN A 192 -13.35 -9.16 3.13
C ASN A 192 -12.59 -10.48 3.39
N LYS A 193 -12.48 -10.88 4.66
CA LYS A 193 -11.73 -12.07 5.16
C LYS A 193 -10.20 -11.99 5.07
N ASN A 194 -9.65 -10.94 4.48
CA ASN A 194 -8.20 -10.72 4.45
C ASN A 194 -7.75 -9.88 5.65
N PHE A 195 -6.53 -10.14 6.11
CA PHE A 195 -5.95 -9.41 7.23
C PHE A 195 -5.25 -8.14 6.73
N TYR A 196 -5.63 -7.01 7.32
CA TYR A 196 -5.02 -5.71 7.08
C TYR A 196 -4.37 -5.18 8.34
N ARG A 197 -3.15 -4.67 8.18
CA ARG A 197 -2.46 -3.84 9.15
C ARG A 197 -2.33 -2.43 8.58
N ILE A 198 -3.00 -1.47 9.20
CA ILE A 198 -3.08 -0.10 8.70
C ILE A 198 -2.46 0.84 9.73
N THR A 199 -1.37 1.50 9.34
CA THR A 199 -0.71 2.53 10.12
C THR A 199 -1.13 3.89 9.61
N VAL A 200 -1.66 4.73 10.49
CA VAL A 200 -2.04 6.11 10.16
C VAL A 200 -1.24 7.06 11.01
N ASP A 201 -0.87 8.18 10.41
CA ASP A 201 -0.22 9.32 11.03
C ASP A 201 -0.88 10.61 10.52
N SER A 202 -0.57 11.73 11.17
CA SER A 202 -0.84 13.06 10.63
C SER A 202 -0.30 13.27 9.21
N ALA A 203 0.79 12.60 8.84
CA ALA A 203 1.52 12.79 7.61
C ALA A 203 1.43 11.68 6.58
N PHE A 204 0.92 10.51 6.92
CA PHE A 204 0.82 9.39 5.98
C PHE A 204 -0.21 8.34 6.41
N VAL A 205 -0.54 7.46 5.47
CA VAL A 205 -1.16 6.17 5.73
C VAL A 205 -0.37 5.08 5.04
N GLU A 206 -0.14 3.98 5.76
CA GLU A 206 0.42 2.73 5.24
C GLU A 206 -0.60 1.62 5.49
N SER A 207 -0.90 0.81 4.47
CA SER A 207 -1.84 -0.29 4.53
C SER A 207 -1.20 -1.55 3.98
N GLN A 208 -0.95 -2.49 4.88
CA GLN A 208 -0.38 -3.78 4.59
C GLN A 208 -1.48 -4.83 4.55
N LEU A 209 -1.63 -5.51 3.42
CA LEU A 209 -2.59 -6.56 3.18
C LEU A 209 -1.87 -7.90 3.09
N PHE A 210 -2.39 -8.88 3.82
CA PHE A 210 -1.91 -10.26 3.83
C PHE A 210 -3.03 -11.16 3.31
N TYR A 211 -2.80 -11.81 2.17
CA TYR A 211 -3.81 -12.65 1.51
C TYR A 211 -3.95 -14.02 2.20
N HIS A 212 -2.91 -14.47 2.91
CA HIS A 212 -3.00 -15.61 3.81
C HIS A 212 -2.57 -15.22 5.22
N GLN A 213 -3.27 -15.74 6.22
CA GLN A 213 -2.96 -15.47 7.62
C GLN A 213 -1.55 -15.95 8.03
N LYS A 214 -1.03 -16.99 7.39
CA LYS A 214 0.35 -17.48 7.60
C LYS A 214 1.42 -16.44 7.19
N ASP A 215 1.06 -15.48 6.33
CA ASP A 215 1.98 -14.49 5.80
C ASP A 215 2.09 -13.24 6.68
N THR A 216 1.45 -13.19 7.85
CA THR A 216 1.52 -12.03 8.78
C THR A 216 2.85 -11.89 9.52
N LEU A 217 3.92 -12.55 9.06
CA LEU A 217 5.24 -12.54 9.67
C LEU A 217 5.91 -11.15 9.56
N SER A 218 6.78 -10.83 10.53
CA SER A 218 7.57 -9.58 10.60
C SER A 218 8.36 -9.27 9.32
N ASP A 219 8.68 -10.30 8.54
CA ASP A 219 9.62 -10.29 7.42
C ASP A 219 9.13 -9.47 6.22
N PHE A 220 7.81 -9.47 5.95
CA PHE A 220 7.22 -8.71 4.85
C PHE A 220 7.38 -7.19 5.01
N ARG A 221 7.19 -6.71 6.24
CA ARG A 221 7.33 -5.27 6.58
C ARG A 221 8.77 -4.81 6.43
N THR A 222 9.71 -5.60 6.94
CA THR A 222 11.13 -5.30 6.90
C THR A 222 11.60 -5.23 5.44
N SER A 223 11.22 -6.21 4.64
CA SER A 223 11.55 -6.27 3.21
C SER A 223 10.97 -5.10 2.43
N SER A 224 9.67 -4.79 2.56
CA SER A 224 9.06 -3.67 1.83
C SER A 224 9.65 -2.31 2.20
N THR A 225 10.01 -2.13 3.47
CA THR A 225 10.64 -0.88 3.93
C THR A 225 12.07 -0.75 3.42
N MET A 226 12.83 -1.85 3.36
CA MET A 226 14.22 -1.84 2.89
C MET A 226 14.33 -1.66 1.37
N LEU A 227 13.34 -2.10 0.58
CA LEU A 227 13.31 -1.89 -0.88
C LEU A 227 13.36 -0.42 -1.29
N PHE A 228 12.91 0.48 -0.40
CA PHE A 228 12.77 1.90 -0.70
C PHE A 228 13.67 2.81 0.13
N LYS A 229 14.55 2.23 0.95
CA LYS A 229 15.52 2.95 1.78
C LYS A 229 16.83 3.17 1.04
#